data_AF-A0A0P9HAF9-F1
#
_entry.id   AF-A0A0P9HAF9-F1
#
_cell.length_a   1.000
_cell.length_b   1.000
_cell.length_c   1.000
_cell.angle_alpha   90.00
_cell.angle_beta   90.00
_cell.angle_gamma   90.00
#
_symmetry.space_group_name_H-M   'P 1'
#
loop_
_entity.id
_entity.type
_entity.pdbx_description
1 polymer ?
#
loop_
_entity_poly.entity_id
_entity_poly.type
_entity_poly.pdbx_seq_one_letter_code
_entity_poly.pdbx_strand_id
1 'polypeptide(L)'
;MSWWLGFGAAVLALALLLYWLIIVGEGTYLGRGAVRFIYQRGASFYDDVRQPVVASDAATLVPLLQGALVGIPAPRVLDVATGTGRVPLLLGQQPWFGGTVCGIDIAPAMLERARSKV
;
A
#
# COMPACT_ATOMS: atom_id res chain seq x y z
N MET A 1 22.20 -11.58 37.26
CA MET A 1 21.06 -12.36 36.71
C MET A 1 19.87 -11.47 36.31
N SER A 2 19.45 -10.52 37.14
CA SER A 2 18.27 -9.65 36.89
C SER A 2 18.39 -8.65 35.72
N TRP A 3 19.61 -8.21 35.39
CA TRP A 3 19.85 -7.22 34.33
C TRP A 3 19.59 -7.77 32.92
N TRP A 4 19.82 -9.07 32.73
CA TRP A 4 19.51 -9.78 31.48
C TRP A 4 18.01 -9.92 31.25
N LEU A 5 17.25 -10.17 32.31
CA LEU A 5 15.78 -10.20 32.26
C LEU A 5 15.19 -8.81 31.97
N GLY A 6 15.73 -7.77 32.61
CA GLY A 6 15.34 -6.38 32.32
C GLY A 6 15.65 -5.97 30.88
N PHE A 7 16.84 -6.31 30.37
CA PHE A 7 17.22 -6.04 28.99
C PHE A 7 16.35 -6.80 27.99
N GLY A 8 16.11 -8.09 28.22
CA GLY A 8 15.23 -8.91 27.36
C GLY A 8 13.80 -8.36 27.30
N ALA A 9 13.24 -7.97 28.45
CA ALA A 9 11.92 -7.33 28.51
C ALA A 9 11.88 -6.00 27.75
N ALA A 10 12.92 -5.17 27.87
CA ALA A 10 13.00 -3.89 27.16
C ALA A 10 13.09 -4.07 25.64
N VAL A 11 13.88 -5.04 25.16
CA VAL A 11 13.98 -5.36 23.73
C VAL A 11 12.64 -5.86 23.18
N LEU A 12 11.96 -6.75 23.91
CA LEU A 12 10.65 -7.25 23.51
C LEU A 12 9.60 -6.12 23.46
N ALA A 13 9.58 -5.26 24.48
CA ALA A 13 8.67 -4.11 24.52
C ALA A 13 8.92 -3.15 23.34
N LEU A 14 10.19 -2.89 23.02
CA LEU A 14 10.55 -2.07 21.86
C LEU A 14 10.12 -2.72 20.54
N ALA A 15 10.31 -4.03 20.38
CA ALA A 15 9.90 -4.76 19.18
C ALA A 15 8.37 -4.72 18.99
N LEU A 16 7.60 -4.92 20.06
CA LEU A 16 6.13 -4.81 20.03
C LEU A 16 5.67 -3.40 19.71
N LEU A 17 6.32 -2.37 20.27
CA LEU A 17 6.03 -0.98 19.96
C LEU A 17 6.31 -0.67 18.48
N LEU A 18 7.45 -1.11 17.95
CA LEU A 18 7.81 -0.92 16.55
C LEU A 18 6.85 -1.66 15.61
N TYR A 19 6.45 -2.89 15.97
CA TYR A 19 5.43 -3.64 15.23
C TYR A 19 4.12 -2.88 15.20
N TRP A 20 3.63 -2.43 16.36
CA TRP A 20 2.39 -1.65 16.43
C TRP A 20 2.48 -0.37 15.63
N LEU A 21 3.58 0.38 15.75
CA LEU A 21 3.76 1.68 15.09
C LEU A 21 3.84 1.56 13.56
N ILE A 22 4.57 0.56 13.07
CA ILE A 22 4.91 0.42 11.64
C ILE A 22 3.86 -0.42 10.91
N ILE A 23 3.42 -1.53 11.50
CA ILE A 23 2.51 -2.49 10.84
C ILE A 23 1.05 -2.12 11.11
N VAL A 24 0.66 -1.94 12.39
CA VAL A 24 -0.74 -1.67 12.74
C VAL A 24 -1.11 -0.22 12.49
N GLY A 25 -0.25 0.71 12.94
CA GLY A 25 -0.43 2.14 12.77
C GLY A 25 -0.05 2.64 11.37
N GLU A 26 0.43 1.76 10.48
CA GLU A 26 0.88 2.08 9.12
C GLU A 26 1.87 3.27 9.05
N GLY A 27 2.62 3.52 10.13
CA GLY A 27 3.53 4.66 10.24
C GLY A 27 2.83 6.03 10.29
N THR A 28 1.52 6.10 10.56
CA THR A 28 0.76 7.36 10.67
C THR A 28 1.32 8.35 11.68
N TYR A 29 1.95 7.84 12.74
CA TYR A 29 2.62 8.64 13.77
C TYR A 29 4.08 8.96 13.45
N LEU A 30 4.63 8.38 12.38
CA LEU A 30 5.97 8.66 11.89
C LEU A 30 5.89 9.82 10.89
N GLY A 31 6.83 10.76 10.97
CA GLY A 31 6.90 11.87 10.01
C GLY A 31 7.02 11.37 8.56
N ARG A 32 6.65 12.23 7.59
CA ARG A 32 6.64 11.90 6.14
C ARG A 32 7.92 11.22 5.64
N GLY A 33 9.08 11.65 6.13
CA GLY A 33 10.38 11.08 5.75
C GLY A 33 10.55 9.62 6.20
N ALA A 34 10.11 9.29 7.42
CA ALA A 34 10.20 7.93 7.96
C ALA A 34 9.24 6.97 7.23
N VAL A 35 8.02 7.41 6.96
CA VAL A 35 7.04 6.65 6.16
C VAL A 35 7.59 6.34 4.76
N ARG A 36 8.11 7.37 4.08
CA ARG A 36 8.76 7.21 2.78
C ARG A 36 9.91 6.21 2.84
N PHE A 37 10.78 6.29 3.86
CA PHE A 37 11.91 5.39 4.03
C PHE A 37 11.47 3.92 4.19
N ILE A 38 10.46 3.67 5.03
CA ILE A 38 9.92 2.33 5.26
C ILE A 38 9.40 1.73 3.96
N TYR A 39 8.54 2.45 3.24
CA TYR A 39 8.00 1.96 1.97
C TYR A 39 9.07 1.83 0.89
N GLN A 40 10.04 2.75 0.84
CA GLN A 40 11.17 2.66 -0.09
C GLN A 40 11.95 1.35 0.09
N ARG A 41 12.17 0.90 1.34
CA ARG A 41 12.86 -0.38 1.61
C ARG A 41 11.94 -1.59 1.45
N GLY A 42 10.65 -1.42 1.77
CA GLY A 42 9.67 -2.50 1.81
C GLY A 42 9.03 -2.86 0.48
N ALA A 43 9.21 -2.04 -0.55
CA ALA A 43 8.48 -2.18 -1.82
C ALA A 43 8.62 -3.57 -2.48
N SER A 44 9.75 -4.26 -2.31
CA SER A 44 9.98 -5.55 -2.96
C SER A 44 9.15 -6.71 -2.41
N PHE A 45 8.75 -6.65 -1.14
CA PHE A 45 7.96 -7.68 -0.45
C PHE A 45 6.58 -7.17 -0.05
N TYR A 46 6.22 -5.95 -0.47
CA TYR A 46 4.98 -5.30 -0.09
C TYR A 46 3.75 -6.10 -0.56
N ASP A 47 3.77 -6.57 -1.80
CA ASP A 47 2.66 -7.33 -2.37
C ASP A 47 2.49 -8.69 -1.68
N ASP A 48 3.60 -9.36 -1.35
CA ASP A 48 3.57 -10.66 -0.65
C ASP A 48 2.95 -10.52 0.74
N VAL A 49 3.32 -9.47 1.49
CA VAL A 49 2.77 -9.19 2.82
C VAL A 49 1.29 -8.78 2.74
N ARG A 50 0.88 -8.08 1.69
CA ARG A 50 -0.50 -7.58 1.51
C ARG A 50 -1.41 -8.57 0.78
N GLN A 51 -0.89 -9.67 0.22
CA GLN A 51 -1.66 -10.64 -0.55
C GLN A 51 -2.95 -11.11 0.15
N PRO A 52 -2.96 -11.44 1.47
CA PRO A 52 -4.19 -11.89 2.14
C PRO A 52 -5.28 -10.81 2.20
N VAL A 53 -4.87 -9.54 2.28
CA VAL A 53 -5.78 -8.38 2.34
C VAL A 53 -6.34 -8.08 0.95
N VAL A 54 -5.55 -8.28 -0.10
CA VAL A 54 -5.86 -7.91 -1.49
C VAL A 54 -6.67 -8.99 -2.23
N ALA A 55 -6.77 -10.20 -1.68
CA ALA A 55 -7.44 -11.33 -2.34
C ALA A 55 -8.91 -11.07 -2.72
N SER A 56 -9.61 -10.21 -1.97
CA SER A 56 -11.01 -9.84 -2.24
C SER A 56 -11.17 -8.51 -2.98
N ASP A 57 -10.08 -7.82 -3.33
CA ASP A 57 -10.14 -6.45 -3.85
C ASP A 57 -10.99 -6.34 -5.12
N ALA A 58 -10.91 -7.32 -6.02
CA ALA A 58 -11.73 -7.30 -7.22
C ALA A 58 -13.23 -7.35 -6.88
N ALA A 59 -13.62 -8.21 -5.93
CA ALA A 59 -15.02 -8.35 -5.53
C ALA A 59 -15.56 -7.11 -4.81
N THR A 60 -14.71 -6.39 -4.07
CA THR A 60 -15.13 -5.22 -3.27
C THR A 60 -14.97 -3.90 -4.03
N LEU A 61 -13.84 -3.67 -4.70
CA LEU A 61 -13.50 -2.38 -5.31
C LEU A 61 -14.11 -2.21 -6.70
N VAL A 62 -14.17 -3.25 -7.54
CA VAL A 62 -14.67 -3.12 -8.91
C VAL A 62 -16.10 -2.57 -8.96
N PRO A 63 -17.07 -3.05 -8.15
CA PRO A 63 -18.43 -2.51 -8.17
C PRO A 63 -18.48 -1.03 -7.73
N LEU A 64 -17.67 -0.66 -6.74
CA LEU A 64 -17.61 0.72 -6.23
C LEU A 64 -17.02 1.67 -7.28
N LEU A 65 -15.92 1.25 -7.92
CA LEU A 65 -15.27 2.01 -8.98
C LEU A 65 -16.16 2.12 -10.21
N GLN A 66 -16.83 1.04 -10.61
CA GLN A 66 -17.79 1.06 -11.72
C GLN A 66 -18.95 2.01 -11.43
N GLY A 67 -19.52 1.96 -10.22
CA GLY A 67 -20.59 2.87 -9.80
C GLY A 67 -20.15 4.34 -9.78
N ALA A 68 -18.91 4.63 -9.39
CA ALA A 68 -18.38 5.98 -9.38
C ALA A 68 -18.05 6.54 -10.78
N LEU A 69 -17.76 5.67 -11.74
CA LEU A 69 -17.34 6.05 -13.09
C LEU A 69 -18.43 5.89 -14.15
N VAL A 70 -19.57 5.29 -13.80
CA VAL A 70 -20.68 5.07 -14.73
C VAL A 70 -21.15 6.39 -15.34
N GLY A 71 -21.31 6.40 -16.66
CA GLY A 71 -21.75 7.59 -17.40
C GLY A 71 -20.67 8.65 -17.64
N ILE A 72 -19.44 8.46 -17.13
CA ILE A 72 -18.31 9.34 -17.44
C ILE A 72 -17.58 8.79 -18.67
N PRO A 73 -17.65 9.44 -19.85
CA PRO A 73 -16.91 8.99 -21.02
C PRO A 73 -15.41 9.20 -20.80
N ALA A 74 -14.61 8.15 -21.07
CA ALA A 74 -13.15 8.16 -20.95
C ALA A 74 -12.63 8.81 -19.64
N PRO A 75 -12.97 8.25 -18.47
CA PRO A 75 -12.67 8.87 -17.18
C PRO A 75 -11.17 9.04 -16.95
N ARG A 76 -10.78 10.12 -16.27
CA ARG A 76 -9.41 10.38 -15.83
C ARG A 76 -9.33 10.20 -14.32
N VAL A 77 -8.69 9.14 -13.86
CA VAL A 77 -8.62 8.76 -12.45
C VAL A 77 -7.25 9.10 -11.89
N LEU A 78 -7.22 9.73 -10.72
CA LEU A 78 -6.00 9.92 -9.93
C LEU A 78 -6.03 8.94 -8.75
N ASP A 79 -5.05 8.05 -8.69
CA ASP A 79 -4.85 7.13 -7.56
C ASP A 79 -3.75 7.67 -6.64
N VAL A 80 -4.14 8.09 -5.42
CA VAL A 80 -3.27 8.74 -4.44
C VAL A 80 -2.74 7.71 -3.47
N ALA A 81 -1.41 7.67 -3.29
CA ALA A 81 -0.72 6.58 -2.60
C ALA A 81 -0.98 5.23 -3.30
N THR A 82 -0.76 5.22 -4.62
CA THR A 82 -1.00 4.07 -5.52
C THR A 82 -0.19 2.83 -5.12
N GLY A 83 0.87 3.02 -4.35
CA GLY A 83 1.78 1.98 -3.95
C GLY A 83 2.35 1.26 -5.16
N THR A 84 2.18 -0.07 -5.19
CA THR A 84 2.65 -0.96 -6.26
C THR A 84 1.65 -1.08 -7.41
N GLY A 85 0.70 -0.13 -7.55
CA GLY A 85 -0.20 0.00 -8.71
C GLY A 85 -1.48 -0.83 -8.64
N ARG A 86 -1.94 -1.20 -7.44
CA ARG A 86 -3.07 -2.13 -7.23
C ARG A 86 -4.36 -1.71 -7.94
N VAL A 87 -4.83 -0.48 -7.69
CA VAL A 87 -6.07 0.05 -8.27
C VAL A 87 -5.93 0.35 -9.78
N PRO A 88 -4.82 0.96 -10.27
CA PRO A 88 -4.59 1.14 -11.69
C PRO A 88 -4.63 -0.16 -12.48
N LEU A 89 -3.98 -1.21 -11.97
CA LEU A 89 -3.99 -2.54 -12.59
C LEU A 89 -5.39 -3.14 -12.58
N LEU A 90 -6.10 -3.04 -11.46
CA LEU A 90 -7.47 -3.54 -11.34
C LEU A 90 -8.42 -2.87 -12.34
N LEU A 91 -8.36 -1.54 -12.46
CA LEU A 91 -9.15 -0.77 -13.43
C LEU A 91 -8.77 -1.11 -14.87
N GLY A 92 -7.46 -1.19 -15.18
CA GLY A 92 -6.97 -1.51 -16.52
C GLY A 92 -7.37 -2.91 -17.01
N GLN A 93 -7.68 -3.83 -16.09
CA GLN A 93 -8.19 -5.17 -16.42
C GLN A 93 -9.71 -5.19 -16.67
N GLN A 94 -10.44 -4.11 -16.41
CA GLN A 94 -11.88 -4.08 -16.59
C GLN A 94 -12.29 -3.77 -18.03
N PRO A 95 -13.07 -4.64 -18.70
CA PRO A 95 -13.50 -4.40 -20.09
C PRO A 95 -14.32 -3.12 -20.29
N TRP A 96 -15.00 -2.67 -19.23
CA TRP A 96 -15.83 -1.47 -19.26
C TRP A 96 -15.02 -0.18 -19.02
N PHE A 97 -13.77 -0.26 -18.59
CA PHE A 97 -12.95 0.91 -18.27
C PHE A 97 -12.17 1.39 -19.51
N GLY A 98 -12.73 2.35 -20.24
CA GLY A 98 -12.08 3.00 -21.38
C GLY A 98 -11.31 4.29 -21.02
N GLY A 99 -10.88 4.44 -19.78
CA GLY A 99 -10.29 5.67 -19.24
C GLY A 99 -8.77 5.65 -19.12
N THR A 100 -8.24 6.59 -18.34
CA THR A 100 -6.83 6.65 -17.96
C THR A 100 -6.70 6.73 -16.43
N VAL A 101 -5.67 6.09 -15.89
CA VAL A 101 -5.35 6.16 -14.46
C VAL A 101 -3.94 6.71 -14.29
N CYS A 102 -3.79 7.74 -13.46
CA CYS A 102 -2.51 8.27 -13.02
C CYS A 102 -2.30 7.88 -11.56
N GLY A 103 -1.33 7.03 -11.28
CA GLY A 103 -0.93 6.68 -9.92
C GLY A 103 0.19 7.58 -9.40
N ILE A 104 0.06 8.07 -8.17
CA ILE A 104 1.12 8.82 -7.47
C ILE A 104 1.46 8.17 -6.14
N ASP A 105 2.75 8.20 -5.79
CA ASP A 105 3.25 7.72 -4.50
C ASP A 105 4.45 8.55 -4.04
N ILE A 106 4.63 8.66 -2.73
CA ILE A 106 5.76 9.37 -2.12
C ILE A 106 7.06 8.54 -2.15
N ALA A 107 6.96 7.22 -2.27
CA ALA A 107 8.08 6.30 -2.33
C ALA A 107 8.37 5.89 -3.79
N PRO A 108 9.47 6.38 -4.40
CA PRO A 108 9.86 6.01 -5.76
C PRO A 108 9.92 4.50 -6.02
N ALA A 109 10.39 3.70 -5.05
CA ALA A 109 10.46 2.25 -5.22
C ALA A 109 9.07 1.60 -5.39
N MET A 110 8.01 2.17 -4.80
CA MET A 110 6.64 1.70 -5.00
C MET A 110 6.20 1.92 -6.45
N LEU A 111 6.49 3.10 -7.00
CA LEU A 111 6.20 3.42 -8.41
C LEU A 111 7.03 2.59 -9.39
N GLU A 112 8.28 2.27 -9.06
CA GLU A 112 9.10 1.35 -9.87
C GLU A 112 8.46 -0.04 -9.95
N ARG A 113 7.97 -0.57 -8.83
CA ARG A 113 7.24 -1.84 -8.78
C ARG A 113 5.90 -1.77 -9.50
N ALA A 114 5.19 -0.65 -9.43
CA ALA A 114 3.96 -0.44 -10.18
C ALA A 114 4.21 -0.48 -11.69
N ARG A 115 5.24 0.25 -12.15
CA ARG A 115 5.61 0.32 -13.58
C ARG A 115 6.09 -1.02 -14.14
N SER A 116 6.74 -1.86 -13.34
CA SER A 116 7.20 -3.18 -13.82
C SER A 116 6.07 -4.18 -14.09
N LYS A 117 4.82 -3.86 -13.74
CA LYS A 117 3.64 -4.73 -13.90
C LYS A 117 2.77 -4.37 -15.11
N VAL A 118 3.10 -3.29 -15.83
CA VAL A 118 2.36 -2.76 -16.98
C VAL A 118 3.18 -2.96 -18.24
#